data_AF-A0A352NNR8-F1
#
_entry.id   AF-A0A352NNR8-F1
#
_cell.length_a   1.000
_cell.length_b   1.000
_cell.length_c   1.000
_cell.angle_alpha   90.00
_cell.angle_beta   90.00
_cell.angle_gamma   90.00
#
_symmetry.space_group_name_H-M   'P 1'
#
loop_
_entity.id
_entity.type
_entity.pdbx_description
1 polymer ?
#
loop_
_entity_poly.entity_id
_entity_poly.type
_entity_poly.pdbx_seq_one_letter_code
_entity_poly.pdbx_strand_id
1 'polypeptide(L)'
;MGKDDVNARLYDFLKDNETGLYSRRNEIIAYVHINFYDLKEFIEIVGDYYFDEGGIQVQMLKYSICVDINDIIEGEGHYLSAYKNCFDEQDWKYCEEQIKAMEVIPNAG
;
A
#
# COMPACT_ATOMS: atom_id res chain seq x y z
N MET A 1 -9.58 -17.48 -3.79
CA MET A 1 -9.17 -17.35 -2.38
C MET A 1 -9.96 -16.17 -1.83
N GLY A 2 -10.65 -16.35 -0.70
CA GLY A 2 -11.77 -15.50 -0.29
C GLY A 2 -11.38 -14.06 0.01
N LYS A 3 -12.22 -13.10 -0.41
CA LYS A 3 -12.47 -11.89 0.38
C LYS A 3 -12.73 -12.35 1.82
N ASP A 4 -11.92 -11.93 2.79
CA ASP A 4 -12.40 -11.48 4.12
C ASP A 4 -11.35 -11.48 5.23
N ASP A 5 -10.09 -11.85 5.03
CA ASP A 5 -9.05 -11.61 6.05
C ASP A 5 -7.90 -10.77 5.50
N VAL A 6 -8.16 -9.46 5.38
CA VAL A 6 -7.09 -8.46 5.21
C VAL A 6 -6.13 -8.59 6.40
N ASN A 7 -4.82 -8.45 6.20
CA ASN A 7 -3.88 -8.43 7.33
C ASN A 7 -4.26 -7.29 8.27
N ALA A 8 -4.88 -7.63 9.40
CA ALA A 8 -5.45 -6.67 10.33
C ALA A 8 -4.39 -5.71 10.88
N ARG A 9 -3.16 -6.20 11.11
CA ARG A 9 -2.06 -5.36 11.59
C ARG A 9 -1.64 -4.33 10.55
N LEU A 10 -1.55 -4.74 9.28
CA LEU A 10 -1.24 -3.81 8.20
C LEU A 10 -2.38 -2.82 8.00
N TYR A 11 -3.63 -3.28 8.02
CA TYR A 11 -4.79 -2.42 7.89
C TYR A 11 -4.83 -1.34 8.98
N ASP A 12 -4.68 -1.74 10.23
CA ASP A 12 -4.69 -0.81 11.38
C ASP A 12 -3.50 0.17 11.30
N PHE A 13 -2.32 -0.32 10.94
CA PHE A 13 -1.15 0.54 10.75
C PHE A 13 -1.38 1.58 9.64
N LEU A 14 -1.94 1.19 8.50
CA LEU A 14 -2.25 2.10 7.40
C LEU A 14 -3.35 3.11 7.76
N LYS A 15 -4.32 2.70 8.59
CA LYS A 15 -5.37 3.59 9.14
C LYS A 15 -4.81 4.67 10.06
N ASP A 16 -3.79 4.34 10.84
CA ASP A 16 -3.18 5.24 11.82
C ASP A 16 -2.10 6.15 11.23
N ASN A 17 -1.71 5.92 9.97
CA ASN A 17 -0.71 6.71 9.26
C ASN A 17 -1.32 7.50 8.09
N GLU A 18 -0.60 8.51 7.62
CA GLU A 18 -0.98 9.23 6.42
C GLU A 18 -0.76 8.34 5.19
N THR A 19 -1.83 8.05 4.46
CA THR A 19 -1.80 7.26 3.22
C THR A 19 -2.54 7.99 2.11
N GLY A 20 -2.25 7.63 0.87
CA GLY A 20 -2.92 8.19 -0.28
C GLY A 20 -2.73 7.36 -1.53
N LEU A 21 -3.32 7.84 -2.62
CA LEU A 21 -3.25 7.23 -3.94
C LEU A 21 -2.88 8.29 -4.96
N TYR A 22 -1.97 7.96 -5.88
CA TYR A 22 -1.68 8.83 -7.01
C TYR A 22 -1.52 8.02 -8.29
N SER A 23 -1.78 8.69 -9.41
CA SER A 23 -1.55 8.11 -10.74
C SER A 23 -0.16 8.48 -11.25
N ARG A 24 0.61 7.49 -11.67
CA ARG A 24 1.92 7.66 -12.30
C ARG A 24 1.99 6.79 -13.55
N ARG A 25 2.13 7.43 -14.72
CA ARG A 25 2.32 6.73 -16.01
C ARG A 25 1.27 5.62 -16.29
N ASN A 26 0.00 5.89 -15.96
CA ASN A 26 -1.14 4.96 -16.09
C ASN A 26 -1.19 3.82 -15.06
N GLU A 27 -0.38 3.89 -14.01
CA GLU A 27 -0.47 3.00 -12.85
C GLU A 27 -1.01 3.78 -11.65
N ILE A 28 -1.78 3.11 -10.79
CA ILE A 28 -2.19 3.66 -9.50
C ILE A 28 -1.24 3.16 -8.44
N ILE A 29 -0.62 4.10 -7.73
CA ILE A 29 0.32 3.82 -6.66
C ILE A 29 -0.31 4.20 -5.33
N ALA A 30 -0.33 3.25 -4.41
CA ALA A 30 -0.66 3.48 -3.00
C ALA A 30 0.61 3.77 -2.23
N TYR A 31 0.56 4.73 -1.32
CA TYR A 31 1.69 5.05 -0.45
C TYR A 31 1.28 5.19 1.01
N VAL A 32 2.28 5.05 1.89
CA VAL A 32 2.18 5.39 3.31
C VAL A 32 3.37 6.24 3.73
N HIS A 33 3.10 7.28 4.53
CA HIS A 33 4.12 8.01 5.27
C HIS A 33 4.32 7.38 6.64
N ILE A 34 5.57 7.01 6.93
CA ILE A 34 5.96 6.32 8.17
C ILE A 34 6.97 7.18 8.89
N ASN A 35 6.66 7.62 10.12
CA ASN A 35 7.68 8.30 10.94
C ASN A 35 8.81 7.33 11.28
N PHE A 36 10.03 7.84 11.44
CA PHE A 36 11.17 6.98 11.79
C PHE A 36 10.99 6.19 13.10
N TYR A 37 10.16 6.69 14.02
CA TYR A 37 9.82 6.00 15.27
C TYR A 37 8.93 4.76 15.06
N ASP A 38 8.10 4.78 14.00
CA ASP A 38 7.12 3.74 13.69
C ASP A 38 7.67 2.73 12.65
N LEU A 39 8.84 3.02 12.07
CA LEU A 39 9.46 2.18 11.04
C LEU A 39 9.72 0.74 11.49
N LYS A 40 10.12 0.55 12.75
CA LYS A 40 10.35 -0.79 13.30
C LYS A 40 9.05 -1.61 13.31
N GLU A 41 7.95 -0.99 13.73
CA GLU A 41 6.63 -1.64 13.75
C GLU A 41 6.18 -2.00 12.33
N PHE A 42 6.37 -1.09 11.37
CA PHE A 42 6.05 -1.38 9.97
C PHE A 42 6.79 -2.61 9.45
N ILE A 43 8.11 -2.70 9.67
CA ILE A 43 8.92 -3.86 9.26
C ILE A 43 8.45 -5.14 9.95
N GLU A 44 8.05 -5.10 11.22
CA GLU A 44 7.49 -6.25 11.94
C GLU A 44 6.11 -6.71 11.41
N ILE A 45 5.41 -5.85 10.67
CA ILE A 45 4.13 -6.16 10.03
C ILE A 45 4.34 -6.77 8.65
N VAL A 46 5.17 -6.13 7.81
CA VAL A 46 5.32 -6.48 6.39
C VAL A 46 6.44 -7.48 6.12
N GLY A 47 7.34 -7.68 7.08
CA GLY A 47 8.56 -8.48 6.93
C GLY A 47 9.74 -7.64 6.45
N ASP A 48 10.95 -8.13 6.73
CA ASP A 48 12.21 -7.47 6.39
C ASP A 48 12.61 -7.65 4.92
N TYR A 49 12.11 -8.69 4.25
CA TYR A 49 12.48 -9.02 2.88
C TYR A 49 12.25 -7.90 1.85
N TYR A 50 11.23 -7.04 2.06
CA TYR A 50 10.97 -5.88 1.19
C TYR A 50 12.07 -4.82 1.28
N PHE A 51 12.92 -4.88 2.30
CA PHE A 51 14.01 -3.95 2.55
C PHE A 51 15.40 -4.56 2.23
N ASP A 52 15.43 -5.76 1.65
CA ASP A 52 16.64 -6.42 1.17
C ASP A 52 17.03 -5.97 -0.26
N GLU A 53 18.09 -6.58 -0.82
CA GLU A 53 18.67 -6.22 -2.11
C GLU A 53 17.68 -6.42 -3.27
N GLY A 54 17.31 -5.32 -3.95
CA GLY A 54 16.27 -5.30 -4.99
C GLY A 54 14.87 -4.88 -4.51
N GLY A 55 14.73 -4.52 -3.22
CA GLY A 55 13.48 -4.25 -2.50
C GLY A 55 12.64 -3.03 -2.93
N ILE A 56 12.06 -2.36 -1.94
CA ILE A 56 10.96 -1.41 -2.13
C ILE A 56 11.41 0.02 -2.45
N GLN A 57 10.61 0.73 -3.25
CA GLN A 57 10.86 2.14 -3.51
C GLN A 57 10.51 2.98 -2.28
N VAL A 58 11.49 3.72 -1.77
CA VAL A 58 11.34 4.61 -0.60
C VAL A 58 11.81 6.02 -0.93
N GLN A 59 11.01 7.02 -0.54
CA GLN A 59 11.42 8.41 -0.52
C GLN A 59 11.65 8.86 0.93
N MET A 60 12.90 9.25 1.24
CA MET A 60 13.24 9.80 2.54
C MET A 60 12.80 11.26 2.66
N LEU A 61 12.12 11.59 3.76
CA LEU A 61 11.71 12.94 4.13
C LEU A 61 12.44 13.37 5.41
N LYS A 62 12.17 14.58 5.90
CA LYS A 62 12.89 15.14 7.06
C LYS A 62 12.76 14.30 8.34
N TYR A 63 11.58 13.71 8.58
CA TYR A 63 11.26 12.99 9.82
C TYR A 63 10.54 11.65 9.58
N SER A 64 10.39 11.27 8.31
CA SER A 64 9.62 10.11 7.89
C SER A 64 10.18 9.55 6.60
N ILE A 65 9.67 8.39 6.21
CA ILE A 65 9.80 7.86 4.86
C ILE A 65 8.42 7.76 4.21
N CYS A 66 8.36 7.90 2.89
CA CYS A 66 7.20 7.57 2.09
C CYS A 66 7.53 6.28 1.33
N VAL A 67 6.66 5.29 1.43
CA VAL A 67 6.85 3.95 0.85
C VAL A 67 5.68 3.66 -0.08
N ASP A 68 5.97 3.26 -1.31
CA ASP A 68 4.95 2.73 -2.23
C ASP A 68 4.61 1.30 -1.78
N ILE A 69 3.32 0.97 -1.57
CA ILE A 69 2.90 -0.28 -0.88
C ILE A 69 2.14 -1.28 -1.77
N ASN A 70 2.08 -1.07 -3.08
CA ASN A 70 1.40 -1.98 -4.01
C ASN A 70 1.94 -3.41 -3.89
N ASP A 71 3.26 -3.60 -3.98
CA ASP A 71 3.91 -4.92 -3.89
C ASP A 71 3.71 -5.58 -2.52
N ILE A 72 3.50 -4.78 -1.46
CA ILE A 72 3.18 -5.28 -0.13
C ILE A 72 1.77 -5.89 -0.12
N ILE A 73 0.80 -5.12 -0.59
CA ILE A 73 -0.61 -5.53 -0.68
C ILE A 73 -0.77 -6.74 -1.61
N GLU A 74 -0.11 -6.72 -2.76
CA GLU A 74 -0.14 -7.83 -3.74
C GLU A 74 0.58 -9.08 -3.22
N GLY A 75 1.69 -8.91 -2.48
CA GLY A 75 2.41 -10.02 -1.84
C GLY A 75 1.58 -10.77 -0.80
N GLU A 76 0.62 -10.09 -0.16
CA GLU A 76 -0.38 -10.72 0.72
C GLU A 76 -1.56 -11.35 -0.05
N GLY A 77 -1.58 -11.25 -1.39
CA GLY A 77 -2.67 -11.74 -2.23
C GLY A 77 -3.92 -10.86 -2.17
N HIS A 78 -3.78 -9.59 -1.75
CA HIS A 78 -4.87 -8.64 -1.63
C HIS A 78 -4.89 -7.65 -2.80
N TYR A 79 -6.05 -7.03 -2.98
CA TYR A 79 -6.25 -5.93 -3.92
C TYR A 79 -6.25 -4.59 -3.17
N LEU A 80 -5.93 -3.48 -3.85
CA LEU A 80 -6.00 -2.13 -3.25
C LEU A 80 -7.39 -1.84 -2.68
N SER A 81 -8.45 -2.32 -3.34
CA SER A 81 -9.83 -2.16 -2.87
C SER A 81 -10.11 -2.79 -1.51
N ALA A 82 -9.33 -3.78 -1.07
CA ALA A 82 -9.41 -4.33 0.28
C ALA A 82 -9.00 -3.31 1.36
N TYR A 83 -8.12 -2.36 1.00
CA TYR A 83 -7.61 -1.31 1.87
C TYR A 83 -8.25 0.06 1.59
N LYS A 84 -9.32 0.14 0.78
CA LYS A 84 -9.99 1.39 0.38
C LYS A 84 -10.15 2.41 1.51
N ASN A 85 -10.56 1.95 2.69
CA ASN A 85 -10.87 2.81 3.83
C ASN A 85 -9.63 3.33 4.58
N CYS A 86 -8.42 2.90 4.19
CA CYS A 86 -7.17 3.44 4.70
C CYS A 86 -6.79 4.73 3.97
N PHE A 87 -7.06 4.80 2.66
CA PHE A 87 -6.67 5.90 1.79
C PHE A 87 -7.57 7.13 1.92
N ASP A 88 -7.02 8.30 1.59
CA ASP A 88 -7.79 9.55 1.50
C ASP A 88 -8.99 9.40 0.54
N GLU A 89 -10.14 9.96 0.93
CA GLU A 89 -11.38 9.80 0.20
C GLU A 89 -11.35 10.49 -1.18
N GLN A 90 -10.64 11.62 -1.31
CA GLN A 90 -10.52 12.34 -2.58
C GLN A 90 -9.61 11.58 -3.54
N ASP A 91 -8.48 11.10 -3.04
CA ASP A 91 -7.55 10.25 -3.79
C ASP A 91 -8.25 8.99 -4.32
N TRP A 92 -9.01 8.32 -3.45
CA TRP A 92 -9.80 7.16 -3.84
C TRP A 92 -10.79 7.50 -4.95
N LYS A 93 -11.57 8.57 -4.81
CA LYS A 93 -12.54 9.00 -5.82
C LYS A 93 -11.89 9.28 -7.17
N TYR A 94 -10.68 9.84 -7.18
CA TYR A 94 -9.94 10.11 -8.41
C TYR A 94 -9.43 8.83 -9.09
N CYS A 95 -9.03 7.83 -8.30
CA CYS A 95 -8.39 6.62 -8.80
C CYS A 95 -9.35 5.43 -9.00
N GLU A 96 -10.57 5.48 -8.46
CA GLU A 96 -11.47 4.33 -8.30
C GLU A 96 -11.71 3.55 -9.61
N GLU A 97 -11.97 4.24 -10.72
CA GLU A 97 -12.26 3.58 -12.00
C GLU A 97 -11.04 2.87 -12.59
N GLN A 98 -9.83 3.44 -12.40
CA GLN A 98 -8.58 2.78 -12.82
C GLN A 98 -8.28 1.57 -11.94
N ILE A 99 -8.46 1.69 -10.63
CA ILE A 99 -8.31 0.58 -9.68
C ILE A 99 -9.24 -0.58 -10.07
N LYS A 100 -10.53 -0.30 -10.29
CA LYS A 100 -11.48 -1.33 -10.73
C LYS A 100 -11.06 -1.99 -12.05
N ALA A 101 -10.55 -1.21 -13.01
CA ALA A 101 -10.09 -1.77 -14.28
C ALA A 101 -8.85 -2.68 -14.11
N MET A 102 -7.91 -2.30 -13.24
CA MET A 102 -6.72 -3.10 -12.91
C MET A 102 -7.10 -4.41 -12.20
N GLU A 103 -8.01 -4.37 -11.23
CA GLU A 103 -8.41 -5.53 -10.43
C GLU A 103 -9.30 -6.54 -11.18
N VAL A 104 -9.98 -6.12 -12.25
CA VAL A 104 -10.86 -6.98 -13.06
C VAL A 104 -10.08 -7.84 -14.07
N ILE A 105 -8.89 -7.40 -14.48
CA ILE A 105 -8.01 -8.22 -15.31
C ILE A 105 -7.35 -9.23 -14.36
N PRO A 106 -7.64 -10.54 -14.47
CA PRO A 106 -6.87 -11.51 -13.71
C PRO A 106 -5.43 -11.34 -14.18
N ASN A 107 -4.50 -11.06 -13.26
CA ASN A 107 -3.07 -11.15 -13.52
C ASN A 107 -2.84 -12.46 -14.28
N ALA A 108 -2.59 -12.33 -15.59
CA ALA A 108 -2.26 -13.45 -16.43
C ALA A 108 -0.89 -13.91 -15.94
N GLY A 109 -0.90 -14.99 -15.15
CA GLY A 109 0.30 -15.61 -14.61
C GLY A 109 1.25 -16.11 -15.70
#